data_AF-A0A8W8IVG2-F1
#
_entry.id   AF-A0A8W8IVG2-F1
#
_cell.length_a   1.000
_cell.length_b   1.000
_cell.length_c   1.000
_cell.angle_alpha   90.00
_cell.angle_beta   90.00
_cell.angle_gamma   90.00
#
_symmetry.space_group_name_H-M   'P 1'
#
loop_
_entity.id
_entity.type
_entity.pdbx_description
1 polymer ?
#
loop_
_entity_poly.entity_id
_entity_poly.type
_entity_poly.pdbx_seq_one_letter_code
_entity_poly.pdbx_strand_id
1 'polypeptide(L)'
;DVCSEEEIKALNSKEAQILISNLTSSDGLIQQEIITDVTQMRTIANVHESLEWFFNRMKDFSNGLSARSTATAAETAASEYPPVSEKTLGSLKNLVKDFQDLAEICLLLLHLEVRVHCFYFLLPVAKQSNYAGPIDDLDPDSNVLKLNKDLTSMEEVLQQSLQPKKFKYIFESLGFLVASILMNSIQYMKKINENGIKKMCRNLFAIQQNLTNITMSRESDLDHARQYYELLYINPDDVITMIAEKGCQYTFQEYTELVKLHHRSHPALSPSQLEQRMQKLKEVIFKTPNGEHTP
;
A
#
# COMPACT_ATOMS: atom_id res chain seq x y z
N ASP A 1 -13.20 -15.63 -12.29
CA ASP A 1 -13.26 -14.19 -12.59
C ASP A 1 -11.96 -13.54 -12.21
N VAL A 2 -11.24 -13.02 -13.21
CA VAL A 2 -10.00 -12.24 -13.01
C VAL A 2 -10.44 -10.78 -12.95
N CYS A 3 -10.25 -10.14 -11.80
CA CYS A 3 -10.41 -8.70 -11.62
C CYS A 3 -9.59 -7.98 -12.70
N SER A 4 -10.17 -7.01 -13.40
CA SER A 4 -9.47 -6.25 -14.44
C SER A 4 -8.31 -5.44 -13.83
N GLU A 5 -7.26 -5.16 -14.61
CA GLU A 5 -6.14 -4.33 -14.13
C GLU A 5 -6.60 -2.95 -13.64
N GLU A 6 -7.67 -2.41 -14.24
CA GLU A 6 -8.29 -1.14 -13.86
C GLU A 6 -8.97 -1.23 -12.49
N GLU A 7 -9.71 -2.30 -12.22
CA GLU A 7 -10.33 -2.54 -10.91
C GLU A 7 -9.26 -2.74 -9.82
N ILE A 8 -8.18 -3.46 -10.11
CA ILE A 8 -7.07 -3.64 -9.16
C ILE A 8 -6.42 -2.29 -8.82
N LYS A 9 -6.16 -1.45 -9.83
CA LYS A 9 -5.64 -0.08 -9.60
C LYS A 9 -6.61 0.77 -8.79
N ALA A 10 -7.91 0.70 -9.08
CA ALA A 10 -8.92 1.43 -8.32
C ALA A 10 -8.98 0.98 -6.85
N LEU A 11 -8.87 -0.32 -6.59
CA LEU A 11 -8.81 -0.88 -5.23
C LEU A 11 -7.56 -0.43 -4.49
N ASN A 12 -6.38 -0.50 -5.13
CA ASN A 12 -5.12 -0.03 -4.54
C ASN A 12 -5.17 1.47 -4.23
N SER A 13 -5.70 2.29 -5.14
CA SER A 13 -5.91 3.73 -4.93
C SER A 13 -6.82 3.99 -3.73
N LYS A 14 -7.97 3.31 -3.67
CA LYS A 14 -8.90 3.44 -2.55
C LYS A 14 -8.28 3.02 -1.21
N GLU A 15 -7.54 1.91 -1.20
CA GLU A 15 -6.82 1.46 -0.01
C GLU A 15 -5.80 2.51 0.45
N ALA A 16 -4.93 2.97 -0.45
CA ALA A 16 -3.92 3.96 -0.13
C ALA A 16 -4.55 5.25 0.43
N GLN A 17 -5.65 5.73 -0.17
CA GLN A 17 -6.36 6.91 0.32
C GLN A 17 -6.92 6.73 1.74
N ILE A 18 -7.54 5.57 2.02
CA ILE A 18 -8.07 5.27 3.36
C ILE A 18 -6.92 5.24 4.38
N LEU A 19 -5.83 4.54 4.07
CA LEU A 19 -4.69 4.43 4.97
C LEU A 19 -4.01 5.78 5.19
N ILE A 20 -3.77 6.56 4.13
CA ILE A 20 -3.18 7.91 4.23
C ILE A 20 -4.06 8.81 5.10
N SER A 21 -5.37 8.83 4.87
CA SER A 21 -6.30 9.64 5.67
C SER A 21 -6.27 9.27 7.16
N ASN A 22 -6.29 7.97 7.47
CA ASN A 22 -6.39 7.49 8.85
C ASN A 22 -5.06 7.60 9.61
N LEU A 23 -3.96 7.22 8.97
CA LEU A 23 -2.66 7.05 9.64
C LEU A 23 -1.86 8.35 9.70
N THR A 24 -2.09 9.29 8.79
CA THR A 24 -1.33 10.56 8.81
C THR A 24 -1.74 11.48 9.97
N SER A 25 -2.98 11.36 10.44
CA SER A 25 -3.55 12.12 11.56
C SER A 25 -3.23 11.51 12.93
N SER A 26 -2.76 10.26 12.96
CA SER A 26 -2.58 9.46 14.17
C SER A 26 -1.16 9.55 14.72
N ASP A 27 -0.65 10.77 14.90
CA ASP A 27 0.74 11.01 15.32
C ASP A 27 1.01 10.38 16.70
N GLY A 28 1.88 9.37 16.75
CA GLY A 28 2.29 8.67 17.98
C GLY A 28 1.55 7.38 18.33
N LEU A 29 0.38 7.08 17.75
CA LEU A 29 -0.38 5.85 18.05
C LEU A 29 0.20 4.62 17.33
N ILE A 30 0.64 4.80 16.09
CA ILE A 30 1.17 3.72 15.24
C ILE A 30 2.36 3.01 15.91
N GLN A 31 3.21 3.74 16.64
CA GLN A 31 4.40 3.17 17.27
C GLN A 31 4.08 2.14 18.36
N GLN A 32 2.89 2.20 18.96
CA GLN A 32 2.49 1.29 20.03
C GLN A 32 1.71 0.07 19.51
N GLU A 33 1.28 0.09 18.25
CA GLU A 33 0.35 -0.90 17.70
C GLU A 33 0.99 -1.82 16.65
N ILE A 34 2.18 -1.49 16.12
CA ILE A 34 2.85 -2.31 15.11
C ILE A 34 3.53 -3.56 15.69
N ILE A 35 3.50 -4.64 14.91
CA ILE A 35 4.18 -5.91 15.19
C ILE A 35 5.66 -5.78 14.84
N THR A 36 6.47 -5.34 15.79
CA THR A 36 7.92 -5.17 15.58
C THR A 36 8.71 -6.47 15.50
N ASP A 37 8.14 -7.58 15.96
CA ASP A 37 8.80 -8.89 15.99
C ASP A 37 8.32 -9.77 14.82
N VAL A 38 9.19 -9.95 13.83
CA VAL A 38 8.92 -10.77 12.63
C VAL A 38 8.60 -12.23 12.95
N THR A 39 8.98 -12.74 14.13
CA THR A 39 8.60 -14.10 14.55
C THR A 39 7.10 -14.22 14.88
N GLN A 40 6.46 -13.13 15.29
CA GLN A 40 5.01 -13.08 15.47
C GLN A 40 4.29 -13.12 14.12
N MET A 41 4.79 -12.40 13.11
CA MET A 41 4.26 -12.48 11.75
C MET A 41 4.39 -13.90 11.17
N ARG A 42 5.53 -14.56 11.41
CA ARG A 42 5.72 -15.97 11.04
C ARG A 42 4.69 -16.87 11.73
N THR A 43 4.44 -16.67 13.02
CA THR A 43 3.41 -17.40 13.77
C THR A 43 2.04 -17.22 13.15
N ILE A 44 1.65 -15.99 12.82
CA ILE A 44 0.35 -15.69 12.18
C ILE A 44 0.26 -16.34 10.81
N ALA A 45 1.32 -16.31 10.00
CA ALA A 45 1.36 -16.99 8.70
C ALA A 45 1.18 -18.51 8.83
N ASN A 46 1.85 -19.14 9.81
CA ASN A 46 1.71 -20.57 10.07
C ASN A 46 0.30 -20.92 10.59
N VAL A 47 -0.30 -20.05 11.42
CA VAL A 47 -1.70 -20.19 11.87
C VAL A 47 -2.64 -20.12 10.67
N HIS A 48 -2.44 -19.16 9.77
CA HIS A 48 -3.22 -19.05 8.54
C HIS A 48 -3.17 -20.35 7.70
N GLU A 49 -1.98 -20.88 7.38
CA GLU A 49 -1.84 -22.11 6.59
C GLU A 49 -2.44 -23.34 7.33
N SER A 50 -2.27 -23.41 8.65
CA SER A 50 -2.81 -24.49 9.46
C SER A 50 -4.34 -24.47 9.50
N LEU A 51 -4.94 -23.29 9.67
CA LEU A 51 -6.38 -23.11 9.63
C LEU A 51 -6.94 -23.41 8.25
N GLU A 52 -6.25 -22.98 7.18
CA GLU A 52 -6.66 -23.27 5.82
C GLU A 52 -6.71 -24.76 5.54
N TRP A 53 -5.65 -25.48 5.90
CA TRP A 53 -5.64 -26.93 5.78
C TRP A 53 -6.78 -27.55 6.60
N PHE A 54 -6.94 -27.12 7.85
CA PHE A 54 -7.88 -27.71 8.79
C PHE A 54 -9.34 -27.52 8.35
N PHE A 55 -9.75 -26.30 7.99
CA PHE A 55 -11.13 -26.07 7.56
C PHE A 55 -11.44 -26.81 6.27
N ASN A 56 -10.48 -26.93 5.34
CA ASN A 56 -10.68 -27.71 4.11
C ASN A 56 -10.88 -29.19 4.40
N ARG A 57 -10.06 -29.78 5.29
CA ARG A 57 -10.26 -31.17 5.74
C ARG A 57 -11.62 -31.36 6.43
N MET A 58 -12.00 -30.44 7.30
CA MET A 58 -13.30 -30.48 7.98
C MET A 58 -14.47 -30.30 7.01
N LYS A 59 -14.31 -29.49 5.97
CA LYS A 59 -15.29 -29.30 4.90
C LYS A 59 -15.48 -30.59 4.10
N ASP A 60 -14.40 -31.21 3.68
CA ASP A 60 -14.43 -32.50 2.98
C ASP A 60 -15.10 -33.57 3.84
N PHE A 61 -14.72 -33.65 5.12
CA PHE A 61 -15.36 -34.54 6.09
C PHE A 61 -16.85 -34.26 6.24
N SER A 62 -17.24 -32.99 6.43
CA SER A 62 -18.64 -32.59 6.57
C SER A 62 -19.47 -32.89 5.32
N ASN A 63 -18.87 -32.86 4.13
CA ASN A 63 -19.55 -33.18 2.88
C ASN A 63 -19.72 -34.70 2.70
N GLY A 64 -18.86 -35.51 3.31
CA GLY A 64 -18.98 -36.98 3.33
C GLY A 64 -20.04 -37.50 4.30
N LEU A 65 -20.60 -36.66 5.18
CA LEU A 65 -21.62 -37.04 6.15
C LEU A 65 -23.04 -36.86 5.59
N SER A 66 -23.87 -37.89 5.72
CA SER A 66 -25.30 -37.83 5.39
C SER A 66 -26.15 -37.43 6.60
N ALA A 67 -27.14 -36.56 6.38
CA ALA A 67 -28.14 -36.25 7.38
C ALA A 67 -29.08 -37.45 7.58
N ARG A 68 -29.46 -37.72 8.82
CA ARG A 68 -30.37 -38.83 9.18
C ARG A 68 -31.76 -38.72 8.57
N SER A 69 -32.19 -37.51 8.22
CA SER A 69 -33.44 -37.21 7.52
C SER A 69 -33.42 -37.58 6.03
N THR A 70 -32.23 -37.64 5.42
CA THR A 70 -32.06 -37.86 3.97
C THR A 70 -31.43 -39.21 3.65
N ALA A 71 -30.90 -39.93 4.64
CA ALA A 71 -30.21 -41.20 4.44
C ALA A 71 -31.21 -42.32 4.09
N THR A 72 -31.10 -42.88 2.89
CA THR A 72 -31.78 -44.13 2.54
C THR A 72 -31.06 -45.35 3.15
N ALA A 73 -31.76 -46.47 3.31
CA ALA A 73 -31.15 -47.70 3.85
C ALA A 73 -29.95 -48.19 3.00
N ALA A 74 -29.97 -47.93 1.68
CA ALA A 74 -28.88 -48.27 0.77
C ALA A 74 -27.66 -47.34 0.94
N GLU A 75 -27.87 -46.03 1.09
CA GLU A 75 -26.79 -45.05 1.34
C GLU A 75 -26.17 -45.22 2.74
N THR A 76 -26.98 -45.63 3.71
CA THR A 76 -26.51 -45.92 5.08
C THR A 76 -25.59 -47.14 5.12
N ALA A 77 -25.79 -48.11 4.23
CA ALA A 77 -24.95 -49.30 4.12
C ALA A 77 -23.67 -49.07 3.29
N ALA A 78 -23.66 -48.05 2.42
CA ALA A 78 -22.52 -47.69 1.56
C ALA A 78 -21.62 -46.60 2.16
N SER A 79 -22.12 -45.81 3.12
CA SER A 79 -21.35 -44.77 3.78
C SER A 79 -20.41 -45.35 4.84
N GLU A 80 -19.17 -44.85 4.88
CA GLU A 80 -18.17 -45.19 5.90
C GLU A 80 -18.60 -44.72 7.31
N TYR A 81 -19.51 -43.73 7.39
CA TYR A 81 -19.93 -43.10 8.64
C TYR A 81 -21.45 -43.20 8.86
N PRO A 82 -21.90 -43.41 10.11
CA PRO A 82 -23.32 -43.44 10.42
C PRO A 82 -23.97 -42.05 10.24
N PRO A 83 -25.25 -41.99 9.83
CA PRO A 83 -25.93 -40.73 9.57
C PRO A 83 -26.10 -39.88 10.83
N VAL A 84 -25.83 -38.58 10.69
CA VAL A 84 -25.75 -37.61 11.79
C VAL A 84 -27.01 -36.76 11.87
N SER A 85 -27.30 -36.17 13.02
CA SER A 85 -28.44 -35.24 13.14
C SER A 85 -28.21 -33.98 12.30
N GLU A 86 -29.28 -33.42 11.72
CA GLU A 86 -29.20 -32.16 10.95
C GLU A 86 -28.61 -31.02 11.79
N LYS A 87 -28.95 -30.95 13.08
CA LYS A 87 -28.40 -29.96 14.00
C LYS A 87 -26.88 -30.08 14.12
N THR A 88 -26.37 -31.30 14.31
CA THR A 88 -24.92 -31.55 14.40
C THR A 88 -24.22 -31.20 13.09
N LEU A 89 -24.79 -31.60 11.96
CA LEU A 89 -24.23 -31.28 10.64
C LEU A 89 -24.21 -29.77 10.38
N GLY A 90 -25.28 -29.06 10.76
CA GLY A 90 -25.35 -27.60 10.70
C GLY A 90 -24.30 -26.93 11.58
N SER A 91 -24.16 -27.35 12.84
CA SER A 91 -23.11 -26.84 13.74
C SER A 91 -21.70 -27.07 13.20
N LEU A 92 -21.44 -28.23 12.59
CA LEU A 92 -20.15 -28.54 11.97
C LEU A 92 -19.86 -27.61 10.79
N LYS A 93 -20.85 -27.36 9.92
CA LYS A 93 -20.70 -26.43 8.79
C LYS A 93 -20.44 -24.99 9.25
N ASN A 94 -21.09 -24.54 10.32
CA ASN A 94 -20.81 -23.24 10.90
C ASN A 94 -19.37 -23.15 11.42
N LEU A 95 -18.91 -24.19 12.14
CA LEU A 95 -17.54 -24.23 12.65
C LEU A 95 -16.49 -24.24 11.53
N VAL A 96 -16.75 -24.93 10.41
CA VAL A 96 -15.90 -24.86 9.20
C VAL A 96 -15.80 -23.42 8.70
N LYS A 97 -16.93 -22.71 8.66
CA LYS A 97 -16.96 -21.31 8.25
C LYS A 97 -16.19 -20.41 9.21
N ASP A 98 -16.33 -20.61 10.53
CA ASP A 98 -15.60 -19.82 11.52
C ASP A 98 -14.07 -19.97 11.37
N PHE A 99 -13.59 -21.19 11.09
CA PHE A 99 -12.16 -21.42 10.82
C PHE A 99 -11.70 -20.82 9.48
N GLN A 100 -12.55 -20.85 8.45
CA GLN A 100 -12.27 -20.18 7.19
C GLN A 100 -12.14 -18.67 7.40
N ASP A 101 -13.12 -18.05 8.06
CA ASP A 101 -13.15 -16.61 8.31
C ASP A 101 -11.92 -16.19 9.16
N LEU A 102 -11.53 -16.99 10.15
CA LEU A 102 -10.30 -16.74 10.93
C LEU A 102 -9.02 -16.85 10.10
N ALA A 103 -8.93 -17.84 9.19
CA ALA A 103 -7.79 -17.94 8.29
C ALA A 103 -7.68 -16.71 7.39
N GLU A 104 -8.79 -16.23 6.84
CA GLU A 104 -8.86 -15.03 6.00
C GLU A 104 -8.44 -13.78 6.78
N ILE A 105 -8.89 -13.65 8.05
CA ILE A 105 -8.47 -12.56 8.95
C ILE A 105 -6.95 -12.56 9.18
N CYS A 106 -6.33 -13.72 9.42
CA CYS A 106 -4.88 -13.81 9.62
C CYS A 106 -4.11 -13.31 8.38
N LEU A 107 -4.57 -13.67 7.18
CA LEU A 107 -3.93 -13.23 5.93
C LEU A 107 -4.11 -11.72 5.70
N LEU A 108 -5.31 -11.20 5.93
CA LEU A 108 -5.60 -9.77 5.84
C LEU A 108 -4.79 -8.97 6.86
N LEU A 109 -4.64 -9.47 8.09
CA LEU A 109 -3.83 -8.83 9.12
C LEU A 109 -2.38 -8.69 8.66
N LEU A 110 -1.76 -9.74 8.12
CA LEU A 110 -0.39 -9.66 7.60
C LEU A 110 -0.26 -8.64 6.47
N HIS A 111 -1.24 -8.62 5.56
CA HIS A 111 -1.28 -7.66 4.45
C HIS A 111 -1.37 -6.20 4.93
N LEU A 112 -2.19 -5.94 5.95
CA LEU A 112 -2.32 -4.62 6.56
C LEU A 112 -1.08 -4.24 7.39
N GLU A 113 -0.50 -5.19 8.12
CA GLU A 113 0.67 -4.97 8.97
C GLU A 113 1.85 -4.41 8.16
N VAL A 114 2.17 -5.04 7.03
CA VAL A 114 3.25 -4.58 6.13
C VAL A 114 3.01 -3.14 5.65
N ARG A 115 1.75 -2.78 5.37
CA ARG A 115 1.37 -1.42 4.95
C ARG A 115 1.53 -0.42 6.08
N VAL A 116 1.13 -0.78 7.31
CA VAL A 116 1.31 0.07 8.49
C VAL A 116 2.79 0.32 8.75
N HIS A 117 3.66 -0.67 8.55
CA HIS A 117 5.10 -0.49 8.64
C HIS A 117 5.64 0.54 7.63
N CYS A 118 5.12 0.57 6.39
CA CYS A 118 5.45 1.64 5.44
C CYS A 118 5.10 3.03 6.00
N PHE A 119 3.92 3.21 6.60
CA PHE A 119 3.57 4.49 7.24
C PHE A 119 4.47 4.83 8.42
N TYR A 120 4.71 3.85 9.30
CA TYR A 120 5.52 4.02 10.49
C TYR A 120 6.89 4.59 10.17
N PHE A 121 7.56 4.07 9.13
CA PHE A 121 8.87 4.55 8.73
C PHE A 121 8.84 5.77 7.81
N LEU A 122 7.83 5.93 6.94
CA LEU A 122 7.80 7.03 5.95
C LEU A 122 7.19 8.33 6.47
N LEU A 123 6.32 8.30 7.50
CA LEU A 123 5.78 9.52 8.10
C LEU A 123 6.89 10.41 8.71
N PRO A 124 7.90 9.88 9.43
CA PRO A 124 9.06 10.66 9.83
C PRO A 124 9.85 11.23 8.64
N VAL A 125 9.98 10.48 7.55
CA VAL A 125 10.66 10.96 6.32
C VAL A 125 9.96 12.20 5.77
N ALA A 126 8.64 12.18 5.75
CA ALA A 126 7.81 13.31 5.34
C ALA A 126 7.94 14.55 6.25
N LYS A 127 7.84 14.33 7.57
CA LYS A 127 7.63 15.41 8.55
C LYS A 127 8.92 15.95 9.18
N GLN A 128 9.96 15.13 9.27
CA GLN A 128 11.13 15.40 10.12
C GLN A 128 12.44 15.53 9.32
N SER A 129 12.50 14.98 8.11
CA SER A 129 13.71 15.06 7.28
C SER A 129 14.00 16.49 6.80
N ASN A 130 15.29 16.84 6.76
CA ASN A 130 15.74 18.14 6.27
C ASN A 130 15.95 18.13 4.75
N TYR A 131 14.98 18.65 4.00
CA TYR A 131 15.05 18.82 2.53
C TYR A 131 15.65 20.16 2.07
N ALA A 132 16.08 21.00 3.00
CA ALA A 132 16.77 22.25 2.71
C ALA A 132 18.18 22.27 3.33
N GLY A 133 18.74 21.09 3.58
CA GLY A 133 20.04 20.88 4.24
C GLY A 133 21.26 21.17 3.34
N PRO A 134 22.45 21.13 3.94
CA PRO A 134 23.73 21.31 3.24
C PRO A 134 24.01 20.18 2.24
N ILE A 135 24.95 20.42 1.33
CA ILE A 135 25.27 19.57 0.16
C ILE A 135 25.78 18.17 0.55
N ASP A 136 26.38 18.01 1.73
CA ASP A 136 27.15 16.81 2.09
C ASP A 136 26.29 15.60 2.52
N ASP A 137 24.96 15.76 2.61
CA ASP A 137 24.03 14.66 2.89
C ASP A 137 23.70 13.90 1.59
N LEU A 138 24.54 12.89 1.29
CA LEU A 138 24.43 12.06 0.08
C LEU A 138 23.69 10.74 0.30
N ASP A 139 23.33 10.43 1.54
CA ASP A 139 22.66 9.17 1.87
C ASP A 139 21.13 9.29 1.73
N PRO A 140 20.41 8.16 1.61
CA PRO A 140 18.97 8.11 1.86
C PRO A 140 18.66 8.42 3.32
N ASP A 141 17.41 8.78 3.60
CA ASP A 141 16.96 8.99 4.97
C ASP A 141 17.11 7.72 5.82
N SER A 142 17.55 7.86 7.08
CA SER A 142 17.75 6.73 7.98
C SER A 142 16.49 5.86 8.17
N ASN A 143 15.28 6.46 8.11
CA ASN A 143 14.04 5.69 8.22
C ASN A 143 13.71 4.92 6.95
N VAL A 144 14.17 5.37 5.78
CA VAL A 144 14.10 4.59 4.52
C VAL A 144 14.98 3.35 4.63
N LEU A 145 16.19 3.49 5.17
CA LEU A 145 17.09 2.35 5.38
C LEU A 145 16.51 1.34 6.39
N LYS A 146 15.87 1.84 7.46
CA LYS A 146 15.16 0.98 8.43
C LYS A 146 13.99 0.26 7.78
N LEU A 147 13.16 0.95 6.99
CA LEU A 147 12.05 0.34 6.26
C LEU A 147 12.55 -0.79 5.35
N ASN A 148 13.59 -0.55 4.56
CA ASN A 148 14.12 -1.57 3.66
C ASN A 148 14.59 -2.82 4.41
N LYS A 149 15.29 -2.63 5.55
CA LYS A 149 15.72 -3.75 6.39
C LYS A 149 14.53 -4.52 6.98
N ASP A 150 13.52 -3.79 7.41
CA ASP A 150 12.31 -4.33 8.00
C ASP A 150 11.50 -5.15 6.97
N LEU A 151 11.26 -4.59 5.78
CA LEU A 151 10.61 -5.28 4.67
C LEU A 151 11.36 -6.54 4.22
N THR A 152 12.70 -6.48 4.12
CA THR A 152 13.51 -7.68 3.84
C THR A 152 13.37 -8.73 4.94
N SER A 153 13.36 -8.33 6.21
CA SER A 153 13.21 -9.28 7.32
C SER A 153 11.82 -9.94 7.31
N MET A 154 10.77 -9.18 6.96
CA MET A 154 9.41 -9.71 6.77
C MET A 154 9.33 -10.65 5.56
N GLU A 155 9.95 -10.28 4.44
CA GLU A 155 10.00 -11.10 3.23
C GLU A 155 10.59 -12.47 3.53
N GLU A 156 11.77 -12.51 4.16
CA GLU A 156 12.47 -13.76 4.48
C GLU A 156 11.59 -14.73 5.29
N VAL A 157 10.86 -14.22 6.30
CA VAL A 157 10.03 -15.08 7.16
C VAL A 157 8.71 -15.48 6.51
N LEU A 158 8.07 -14.57 5.77
CA LEU A 158 6.77 -14.83 5.15
C LEU A 158 6.90 -15.72 3.92
N GLN A 159 7.97 -15.57 3.14
CA GLN A 159 8.24 -16.42 1.97
C GLN A 159 8.43 -17.90 2.36
N GLN A 160 8.98 -18.16 3.55
CA GLN A 160 9.16 -19.52 4.07
C GLN A 160 7.87 -20.13 4.65
N SER A 161 6.94 -19.28 5.08
CA SER A 161 5.72 -19.70 5.77
C SER A 161 4.48 -19.75 4.89
N LEU A 162 4.42 -18.98 3.80
CA LEU A 162 3.21 -18.84 2.99
C LEU A 162 3.36 -19.43 1.59
N GLN A 163 2.24 -19.88 1.03
CA GLN A 163 2.18 -20.22 -0.39
C GLN A 163 2.47 -18.99 -1.28
N PRO A 164 3.10 -19.15 -2.47
CA PRO A 164 3.53 -18.03 -3.32
C PRO A 164 2.43 -17.00 -3.66
N LYS A 165 1.18 -17.46 -3.85
CA LYS A 165 0.05 -16.57 -4.14
C LYS A 165 -0.31 -15.64 -2.97
N LYS A 166 -0.22 -16.16 -1.74
CA LYS A 166 -0.53 -15.43 -0.50
C LYS A 166 0.61 -14.48 -0.13
N PHE A 167 1.85 -14.95 -0.33
CA PHE A 167 3.03 -14.09 -0.24
C PHE A 167 2.92 -12.92 -1.22
N LYS A 168 2.60 -13.18 -2.49
CA LYS A 168 2.37 -12.14 -3.49
C LYS A 168 1.29 -11.15 -3.02
N TYR A 169 0.14 -11.65 -2.55
CA TYR A 169 -0.96 -10.81 -2.06
C TYR A 169 -0.52 -9.82 -0.96
N ILE A 170 0.39 -10.20 -0.07
CA ILE A 170 0.88 -9.31 1.00
C ILE A 170 1.71 -8.15 0.45
N PHE A 171 2.65 -8.43 -0.45
CA PHE A 171 3.63 -7.45 -0.95
C PHE A 171 3.21 -6.75 -2.25
N GLU A 172 2.18 -7.26 -2.93
CA GLU A 172 1.60 -6.60 -4.10
C GLU A 172 1.08 -5.21 -3.72
N SER A 173 1.20 -4.29 -4.67
CA SER A 173 0.83 -2.86 -4.57
C SER A 173 1.56 -2.02 -3.51
N LEU A 174 2.57 -2.56 -2.82
CA LEU A 174 3.40 -1.75 -1.92
C LEU A 174 4.11 -0.60 -2.63
N GLY A 175 4.57 -0.79 -3.88
CA GLY A 175 5.18 0.29 -4.66
C GLY A 175 4.23 1.46 -4.86
N PHE A 176 2.97 1.17 -5.21
CA PHE A 176 1.91 2.17 -5.34
C PHE A 176 1.62 2.87 -4.01
N LEU A 177 1.53 2.12 -2.91
CA LEU A 177 1.31 2.69 -1.58
C LEU A 177 2.45 3.63 -1.16
N VAL A 178 3.70 3.18 -1.27
CA VAL A 178 4.89 3.97 -0.93
C VAL A 178 4.97 5.23 -1.78
N ALA A 179 4.73 5.11 -3.09
CA ALA A 179 4.66 6.24 -4.01
C ALA A 179 3.61 7.25 -3.54
N SER A 180 2.41 6.78 -3.21
CA SER A 180 1.29 7.62 -2.73
C SER A 180 1.63 8.32 -1.40
N ILE A 181 2.22 7.62 -0.44
CA ILE A 181 2.66 8.20 0.85
C ILE A 181 3.69 9.32 0.59
N LEU A 182 4.71 9.04 -0.22
CA LEU A 182 5.78 9.99 -0.48
C LEU A 182 5.32 11.16 -1.35
N MET A 183 4.45 10.97 -2.33
CA MET A 183 3.89 12.09 -3.10
C MET A 183 3.01 12.98 -2.22
N ASN A 184 2.17 12.37 -1.38
CA ASN A 184 1.34 13.09 -0.41
C ASN A 184 2.18 13.84 0.63
N SER A 185 3.40 13.38 0.92
CA SER A 185 4.26 13.99 1.93
C SER A 185 4.71 15.42 1.65
N ILE A 186 4.64 15.85 0.38
CA ILE A 186 5.07 17.18 -0.08
C ILE A 186 4.35 18.33 0.67
N GLN A 187 3.12 18.09 1.14
CA GLN A 187 2.34 19.07 1.90
C GLN A 187 2.95 19.37 3.28
N TYR A 188 3.69 18.43 3.86
CA TYR A 188 4.36 18.59 5.16
C TYR A 188 5.72 19.29 5.04
N MET A 189 6.27 19.37 3.82
CA MET A 189 7.58 19.99 3.59
C MET A 189 7.49 21.51 3.67
N LYS A 190 8.30 22.08 4.58
CA LYS A 190 8.40 23.54 4.73
C LYS A 190 9.13 24.17 3.55
N LYS A 191 10.29 23.62 3.19
CA LYS A 191 11.14 24.07 2.09
C LYS A 191 11.90 22.88 1.49
N ILE A 192 12.25 22.99 0.22
CA ILE A 192 13.10 22.03 -0.49
C ILE A 192 14.10 22.78 -1.37
N ASN A 193 15.35 22.33 -1.39
CA ASN A 193 16.37 22.79 -2.34
C ASN A 193 16.75 21.65 -3.29
N GLU A 194 17.65 21.90 -4.25
CA GLU A 194 18.10 20.87 -5.20
C GLU A 194 18.66 19.61 -4.50
N ASN A 195 19.35 19.76 -3.37
CA ASN A 195 19.86 18.61 -2.62
C ASN A 195 18.73 17.82 -1.96
N GLY A 196 17.69 18.50 -1.49
CA GLY A 196 16.47 17.87 -1.00
C GLY A 196 15.74 17.09 -2.07
N ILE A 197 15.66 17.62 -3.30
CA ILE A 197 15.09 16.88 -4.45
C ILE A 197 15.92 15.62 -4.69
N LYS A 198 17.25 15.74 -4.79
CA LYS A 198 18.16 14.59 -4.94
C LYS A 198 17.98 13.57 -3.81
N LYS A 199 17.84 14.02 -2.56
CA LYS A 199 17.61 13.14 -1.40
C LYS A 199 16.30 12.39 -1.51
N MET A 200 15.21 13.04 -1.91
CA MET A 200 13.94 12.35 -2.14
C MET A 200 14.04 11.33 -3.28
N CYS A 201 14.72 11.68 -4.39
CA CYS A 201 14.96 10.73 -5.47
C CYS A 201 15.77 9.51 -5.01
N ARG A 202 16.78 9.69 -4.14
CA ARG A 202 17.54 8.58 -3.53
C ARG A 202 16.67 7.73 -2.60
N ASN A 203 15.80 8.35 -1.80
CA ASN A 203 14.84 7.64 -0.96
C ASN A 203 13.95 6.72 -1.80
N LEU A 204 13.32 7.27 -2.85
CA LEU A 204 12.47 6.53 -3.77
C LEU A 204 13.23 5.39 -4.44
N PHE A 205 14.43 5.66 -4.93
CA PHE A 205 15.26 4.66 -5.60
C PHE A 205 15.71 3.53 -4.65
N ALA A 206 16.05 3.84 -3.39
CA ALA A 206 16.42 2.84 -2.40
C ALA A 206 15.24 1.89 -2.08
N ILE A 207 14.03 2.42 -1.96
CA ILE A 207 12.83 1.60 -1.72
C ILE A 207 12.48 0.80 -2.98
N GLN A 208 12.59 1.43 -4.16
CA GLN A 208 12.33 0.78 -5.44
C GLN A 208 13.19 -0.47 -5.63
N GLN A 209 14.49 -0.39 -5.37
CA GLN A 209 15.38 -1.55 -5.44
C GLN A 209 14.97 -2.66 -4.48
N ASN A 210 14.59 -2.31 -3.25
CA ASN A 210 14.19 -3.28 -2.24
C ASN A 210 12.89 -3.99 -2.65
N LEU A 211 11.86 -3.23 -3.04
CA LEU A 211 10.58 -3.79 -3.47
C LEU A 211 10.70 -4.60 -4.76
N THR A 212 11.47 -4.15 -5.76
CA THR A 212 11.73 -4.95 -6.97
C THR A 212 12.37 -6.30 -6.65
N ASN A 213 13.26 -6.37 -5.66
CA ASN A 213 13.83 -7.63 -5.21
C ASN A 213 12.81 -8.53 -4.50
N ILE A 214 11.90 -7.94 -3.72
CA ILE A 214 10.87 -8.69 -2.98
C ILE A 214 9.78 -9.21 -3.94
N THR A 215 9.26 -8.35 -4.80
CA THR A 215 8.12 -8.65 -5.68
C THR A 215 8.55 -9.32 -6.98
N MET A 216 9.85 -9.29 -7.31
CA MET A 216 10.40 -9.70 -8.61
C MET A 216 9.70 -9.03 -9.78
N SER A 217 9.24 -7.78 -9.58
CA SER A 217 8.46 -7.03 -10.54
C SER A 217 8.91 -5.57 -10.63
N ARG A 218 8.56 -4.91 -11.74
CA ARG A 218 8.90 -3.49 -11.94
C ARG A 218 7.97 -2.60 -11.13
N GLU A 219 8.56 -1.75 -10.31
CA GLU A 219 7.83 -0.76 -9.50
C GLU A 219 7.73 0.59 -10.24
N SER A 220 6.85 0.67 -11.24
CA SER A 220 6.68 1.88 -12.07
C SER A 220 6.05 3.06 -11.32
N ASP A 221 5.27 2.79 -10.26
CA ASP A 221 4.68 3.85 -9.44
C ASP A 221 5.75 4.67 -8.70
N LEU A 222 6.87 4.05 -8.33
CA LEU A 222 8.02 4.74 -7.74
C LEU A 222 8.80 5.56 -8.78
N ASP A 223 8.84 5.12 -10.04
CA ASP A 223 9.35 5.95 -11.14
C ASP A 223 8.47 7.20 -11.31
N HIS A 224 7.14 7.03 -11.24
CA HIS A 224 6.17 8.11 -11.35
C HIS A 224 6.28 9.13 -10.20
N ALA A 225 6.45 8.65 -8.97
CA ALA A 225 6.71 9.51 -7.80
C ALA A 225 8.06 10.24 -7.89
N ARG A 226 9.09 9.60 -8.46
CA ARG A 226 10.39 10.27 -8.69
C ARG A 226 10.25 11.43 -9.67
N GLN A 227 9.57 11.19 -10.80
CA GLN A 227 9.29 12.22 -11.80
C GLN A 227 8.50 13.39 -11.21
N TYR A 228 7.60 13.12 -10.26
CA TYR A 228 6.83 14.16 -9.57
C TYR A 228 7.74 15.13 -8.80
N TYR A 229 8.70 14.60 -8.04
CA TYR A 229 9.68 15.44 -7.34
C TYR A 229 10.67 16.13 -8.30
N GLU A 230 10.98 15.53 -9.45
CA GLU A 230 11.84 16.14 -10.47
C GLU A 230 11.20 17.36 -11.13
N LEU A 231 9.86 17.50 -11.13
CA LEU A 231 9.19 18.73 -11.56
C LEU A 231 9.60 19.96 -10.74
N LEU A 232 10.13 19.80 -9.53
CA LEU A 232 10.64 20.91 -8.71
C LEU A 232 11.95 21.51 -9.25
N TYR A 233 12.63 20.85 -10.19
CA TYR A 233 13.74 21.46 -10.95
C TYR A 233 13.24 22.46 -12.00
N ILE A 234 11.95 22.41 -12.34
CA ILE A 234 11.35 23.18 -13.41
C ILE A 234 10.58 24.36 -12.79
N ASN A 235 10.61 25.52 -13.46
CA ASN A 235 9.81 26.65 -13.03
C ASN A 235 8.31 26.30 -13.12
N PRO A 236 7.47 26.66 -12.13
CA PRO A 236 6.03 26.41 -12.18
C PRO A 236 5.32 26.90 -13.45
N ASP A 237 5.75 28.02 -14.05
CA ASP A 237 5.17 28.52 -15.30
C ASP A 237 5.47 27.58 -16.49
N ASP A 238 6.65 26.97 -16.52
CA ASP A 238 7.03 25.97 -17.52
C ASP A 238 6.31 24.63 -17.28
N VAL A 239 6.08 24.26 -16.01
CA VAL A 239 5.25 23.09 -15.66
C VAL A 239 3.81 23.29 -16.16
N ILE A 240 3.21 24.46 -15.94
CA ILE A 240 1.85 24.79 -16.43
C ILE A 240 1.81 24.73 -17.97
N THR A 241 2.86 25.23 -18.63
CA THR A 241 2.98 25.15 -20.10
C THR A 241 3.07 23.71 -20.58
N MET A 242 3.86 22.87 -19.89
CA MET A 242 3.97 21.44 -20.19
C MET A 242 2.62 20.72 -20.07
N ILE A 243 1.81 21.05 -19.05
CA ILE A 243 0.47 20.48 -18.88
C ILE A 243 -0.43 20.87 -20.07
N ALA A 244 -0.36 22.13 -20.52
CA ALA A 244 -1.13 22.60 -21.66
C ALA A 244 -0.75 21.89 -22.97
N GLU A 245 0.53 21.60 -23.17
CA GLU A 245 1.05 20.97 -24.39
C GLU A 245 0.91 19.44 -24.41
N LYS A 246 1.19 18.78 -23.28
CA LYS A 246 1.34 17.31 -23.21
C LYS A 246 0.23 16.62 -22.41
N GLY A 247 -0.59 17.38 -21.71
CA GLY A 247 -1.65 16.86 -20.85
C GLY A 247 -1.23 16.67 -19.38
N CYS A 248 -2.21 16.32 -18.55
CA CYS A 248 -2.02 16.08 -17.12
C CYS A 248 -1.42 14.70 -16.86
N GLN A 249 -0.36 14.65 -16.05
CA GLN A 249 0.23 13.40 -15.55
C GLN A 249 -0.10 13.15 -14.07
N TYR A 250 -0.41 14.22 -13.34
CA TYR A 250 -0.74 14.21 -11.92
C TYR A 250 -2.12 14.85 -11.72
N THR A 251 -2.70 14.65 -10.53
CA THR A 251 -3.97 15.26 -10.14
C THR A 251 -3.80 16.77 -9.92
N PHE A 252 -4.92 17.50 -9.98
CA PHE A 252 -4.95 18.93 -9.66
C PHE A 252 -4.39 19.23 -8.25
N GLN A 253 -4.69 18.37 -7.28
CA GLN A 253 -4.23 18.53 -5.91
C GLN A 253 -2.70 18.37 -5.79
N GLU A 254 -2.13 17.37 -6.47
CA GLU A 254 -0.67 17.17 -6.50
C GLU A 254 0.05 18.36 -7.13
N TYR A 255 -0.36 18.82 -8.30
CA TYR A 255 0.23 20.03 -8.90
C TYR A 255 0.08 21.25 -7.99
N THR A 256 -1.05 21.39 -7.31
CA THR A 256 -1.28 22.49 -6.35
C THR A 256 -0.25 22.44 -5.22
N GLU A 257 -0.04 21.29 -4.59
CA GLU A 257 0.92 21.16 -3.50
C GLU A 257 2.37 21.33 -3.96
N LEU A 258 2.69 20.89 -5.18
CA LEU A 258 4.00 21.10 -5.80
C LEU A 258 4.32 22.59 -6.00
N VAL A 259 3.40 23.35 -6.58
CA VAL A 259 3.59 24.79 -6.80
C VAL A 259 3.64 25.55 -5.47
N LYS A 260 2.84 25.14 -4.47
CA LYS A 260 2.92 25.70 -3.11
C LYS A 260 4.30 25.43 -2.49
N LEU A 261 4.83 24.20 -2.57
CA LEU A 261 6.16 23.89 -2.04
C LEU A 261 7.25 24.70 -2.76
N HIS A 262 7.18 24.81 -4.09
CA HIS A 262 8.10 25.63 -4.86
C HIS A 262 8.08 27.09 -4.37
N HIS A 263 6.89 27.66 -4.14
CA HIS A 263 6.75 29.02 -3.61
C HIS A 263 7.34 29.15 -2.20
N ARG A 264 7.02 28.25 -1.27
CA ARG A 264 7.58 28.25 0.11
C ARG A 264 9.12 28.16 0.12
N SER A 265 9.69 27.51 -0.90
CA SER A 265 11.14 27.31 -1.05
C SER A 265 11.88 28.51 -1.65
N HIS A 266 11.15 29.46 -2.26
CA HIS A 266 11.71 30.65 -2.88
C HIS A 266 11.13 31.93 -2.23
N PRO A 267 11.71 32.40 -1.12
CA PRO A 267 11.15 33.50 -0.33
C PRO A 267 11.10 34.86 -1.05
N ALA A 268 11.74 35.00 -2.21
CA ALA A 268 11.69 36.20 -3.03
C ALA A 268 10.38 36.34 -3.85
N LEU A 269 9.58 35.28 -3.96
CA LEU A 269 8.33 35.30 -4.72
C LEU A 269 7.20 35.94 -3.92
N SER A 270 6.37 36.76 -4.56
CA SER A 270 5.23 37.42 -3.90
C SER A 270 4.02 36.48 -3.79
N PRO A 271 3.15 36.66 -2.78
CA PRO A 271 1.89 35.91 -2.68
C PRO A 271 0.99 36.06 -3.92
N SER A 272 1.00 37.23 -4.55
CA SER A 272 0.25 37.48 -5.79
C SER A 272 0.72 36.62 -6.97
N GLN A 273 2.01 36.29 -7.05
CA GLN A 273 2.52 35.37 -8.07
C GLN A 273 2.03 33.94 -7.84
N LEU A 274 1.92 33.51 -6.58
CA LEU A 274 1.35 32.20 -6.25
C LEU A 274 -0.12 32.14 -6.67
N GLU A 275 -0.93 33.15 -6.31
CA GLU A 275 -2.35 33.21 -6.70
C GLU A 275 -2.54 33.18 -8.22
N GLN A 276 -1.74 33.94 -8.97
CA GLN A 276 -1.78 33.92 -10.44
C GLN A 276 -1.43 32.54 -11.01
N ARG A 277 -0.40 31.87 -10.47
CA ARG A 277 -0.03 30.52 -10.89
C ARG A 277 -1.11 29.49 -10.54
N MET A 278 -1.73 29.59 -9.37
CA MET A 278 -2.86 28.75 -8.97
C MET A 278 -4.04 28.90 -9.94
N GLN A 279 -4.38 30.13 -10.31
CA GLN A 279 -5.47 30.41 -11.25
C GLN A 279 -5.16 29.86 -12.65
N LYS A 280 -3.95 30.10 -13.17
CA LYS A 280 -3.51 29.54 -14.46
C LYS A 280 -3.51 28.01 -14.46
N LEU A 281 -2.98 27.39 -13.41
CA LEU A 281 -2.94 25.94 -13.25
C LEU A 281 -4.36 25.36 -13.33
N LYS A 282 -5.30 25.97 -12.59
CA LYS A 282 -6.71 25.60 -12.62
C LYS A 282 -7.28 25.69 -14.04
N GLU A 283 -7.11 26.83 -14.70
CA GLU A 283 -7.62 27.05 -16.06
C GLU A 283 -7.06 26.07 -17.10
N VAL A 284 -5.77 25.75 -17.02
CA VAL A 284 -5.13 24.80 -17.95
C VAL A 284 -5.68 23.41 -17.73
N ILE A 285 -5.72 22.92 -16.49
CA ILE A 285 -6.17 21.55 -16.18
C ILE A 285 -7.63 21.34 -16.60
N PHE A 286 -8.54 22.28 -16.32
CA PHE A 286 -9.94 22.17 -16.75
C PHE A 286 -10.15 22.28 -18.26
N LYS A 287 -9.16 22.76 -19.02
CA LYS A 287 -9.19 22.79 -20.50
C LYS A 287 -8.56 21.55 -21.13
N THR A 288 -7.80 20.77 -20.36
CA THR A 288 -7.13 19.57 -20.84
C THR A 288 -8.08 18.35 -20.81
N PRO A 289 -8.14 17.51 -21.86
CA PRO A 289 -9.07 16.37 -21.94
C PRO A 289 -9.02 15.36 -20.78
N ASN A 290 -7.89 15.28 -20.07
CA ASN A 290 -7.67 14.35 -18.96
C ASN A 290 -7.80 15.01 -17.57
N GLY A 291 -8.11 16.31 -17.49
CA GLY A 291 -8.05 17.08 -16.24
C GLY A 291 -9.13 16.77 -15.21
N GLU A 292 -10.24 16.14 -15.62
CA GLU A 292 -11.34 15.73 -14.74
C GLU A 292 -11.30 14.24 -14.34
N HIS A 293 -10.36 13.46 -14.89
CA HIS A 293 -10.37 11.98 -14.79
C HIS A 293 -9.04 11.35 -14.34
N THR A 294 -8.10 12.11 -13.78
CA THR A 294 -6.97 11.48 -13.07
C THR A 294 -7.45 10.95 -11.71
N PRO A 295 -7.33 9.63 -11.45
CA PRO A 295 -7.75 9.01 -10.18
C PRO A 295 -6.95 9.50 -8.97
#